data_AF-A0A6F9DV48-F1
#
_entry.id   AF-A0A6F9DV48-F1
#
_cell.length_a   1.000
_cell.length_b   1.000
_cell.length_c   1.000
_cell.angle_alpha   90.00
_cell.angle_beta   90.00
_cell.angle_gamma   90.00
#
_symmetry.space_group_name_H-M   'P 1'
#
loop_
_entity.id
_entity.type
_entity.pdbx_description
1 polymer ?
#
loop_
_entity_poly.entity_id
_entity_poly.type
_entity_poly.pdbx_seq_one_letter_code
_entity_poly.pdbx_strand_id
1 'polypeptide(L)'
;MDPPPRCFVIVLFLLFLGGSIALFGVSVWVLIKYEAVQNLVASTPTLLEDSAFCGITAGIVAFLTAIWGACGIRRNNKFILSVSVAGLFMTACIEFVVLIMAFLFVGQFDQQYGSIATASLKRHYRCTTAAAATVTSAWDDLQTTNHCCGFFNGTDYVESFYDLTTSHLQPWPFSCCLTSESGTIVNMATCLDSENTSYTHANTVT
;
A
#
# COMPACT_ATOMS: atom_id res chain seq x y z
N MET A 1 -41.19 16.19 -6.59
CA MET A 1 -40.02 15.39 -6.18
C MET A 1 -40.32 14.88 -4.79
N ASP A 2 -40.82 13.66 -4.68
CA ASP A 2 -41.09 13.04 -3.39
C ASP A 2 -39.76 12.82 -2.64
N PRO A 3 -39.72 13.06 -1.32
CA PRO A 3 -38.50 12.82 -0.56
C PRO A 3 -38.12 11.33 -0.68
N PRO A 4 -36.84 10.99 -0.90
CA PRO A 4 -36.41 9.60 -0.95
C PRO A 4 -36.84 8.89 0.35
N PRO A 5 -37.23 7.61 0.26
CA PRO A 5 -37.69 6.87 1.43
C PRO A 5 -36.59 6.91 2.49
N ARG A 6 -36.95 7.32 3.71
CA ARG A 6 -36.00 7.53 4.82
C ARG A 6 -35.07 6.33 5.05
N CYS A 7 -35.55 5.12 4.77
CA CYS A 7 -34.76 3.90 4.82
C CYS A 7 -33.56 3.91 3.87
N PHE A 8 -33.72 4.44 2.66
CA PHE A 8 -32.64 4.51 1.67
C PHE A 8 -31.50 5.41 2.15
N VAL A 9 -31.83 6.59 2.69
CA VAL A 9 -30.83 7.53 3.23
C VAL A 9 -30.08 6.91 4.41
N ILE A 10 -30.79 6.21 5.30
CA ILE A 10 -30.17 5.51 6.44
C ILE A 10 -29.17 4.44 5.94
N VAL A 11 -29.55 3.64 4.95
CA VAL A 11 -28.66 2.60 4.38
C VAL A 11 -27.39 3.22 3.79
N LEU A 12 -27.50 4.33 3.05
CA LEU A 12 -26.33 5.02 2.48
C LEU A 12 -25.37 5.53 3.57
N PHE A 13 -25.88 6.14 4.63
CA PHE A 13 -25.04 6.59 5.74
C PHE A 13 -24.38 5.43 6.49
N LEU A 14 -25.05 4.29 6.65
CA LEU A 14 -24.47 3.10 7.27
C LEU A 14 -23.35 2.50 6.42
N LEU A 15 -23.53 2.43 5.09
CA LEU A 15 -22.47 1.98 4.17
C LEU A 15 -21.26 2.91 4.23
N PHE A 16 -21.48 4.23 4.21
CA PHE A 16 -20.40 5.22 4.29
C PHE A 16 -19.66 5.17 5.63
N LEU A 17 -20.37 4.98 6.74
CA LEU A 17 -19.77 4.80 8.06
C LEU A 17 -18.95 3.51 8.14
N GLY A 18 -19.46 2.40 7.60
CA GLY A 18 -18.71 1.15 7.52
C GLY A 18 -17.41 1.30 6.72
N GLY A 19 -17.49 1.94 5.54
CA GLY A 19 -16.33 2.24 4.72
C GLY A 19 -15.30 3.13 5.43
N SER A 20 -15.77 4.15 6.15
CA SER A 20 -14.91 5.05 6.93
C SER A 20 -14.14 4.34 8.04
N ILE A 21 -14.81 3.43 8.76
CA ILE A 21 -14.18 2.62 9.82
C ILE A 21 -13.13 1.68 9.22
N ALA A 22 -13.43 1.05 8.09
CA ALA A 22 -12.49 0.18 7.40
C ALA A 22 -11.25 0.96 6.92
N LEU A 23 -11.44 2.12 6.29
CA LEU A 23 -10.35 2.99 5.83
C LEU A 23 -9.48 3.49 7.00
N PHE A 24 -10.10 3.91 8.10
CA PHE A 24 -9.37 4.32 9.30
C PHE A 24 -8.58 3.15 9.89
N GLY A 25 -9.19 1.96 10.00
CA GLY A 25 -8.52 0.75 10.50
C GLY A 25 -7.31 0.35 9.65
N VAL A 26 -7.45 0.36 8.32
CA VAL A 26 -6.35 0.09 7.39
C VAL A 26 -5.25 1.15 7.52
N SER A 27 -5.61 2.43 7.60
CA SER A 27 -4.64 3.53 7.74
C SER A 27 -3.81 3.41 9.02
N VAL A 28 -4.46 3.09 10.15
CA VAL A 28 -3.79 2.86 11.44
C VAL A 28 -2.91 1.60 11.39
N TRP A 29 -3.40 0.52 10.79
CA TRP A 29 -2.62 -0.72 10.64
C TRP A 29 -1.32 -0.49 9.86
N VAL A 30 -1.39 0.26 8.76
CA VAL A 30 -0.21 0.65 7.95
C VAL A 30 0.77 1.47 8.78
N LEU A 31 0.29 2.44 9.56
CA LEU A 31 1.16 3.26 10.42
C LEU A 31 1.86 2.46 11.50
N ILE A 32 1.19 1.52 12.16
CA ILE A 32 1.84 0.68 13.19
C ILE A 32 2.99 -0.13 12.56
N LYS A 33 2.80 -0.65 11.35
CA LYS A 33 3.85 -1.37 10.62
C LYS A 33 4.97 -0.42 10.16
N TYR A 34 4.64 0.83 9.83
CA TYR A 34 5.60 1.83 9.34
C TYR A 34 6.37 2.55 10.45
N GLU A 35 5.77 2.87 11.60
CA GLU A 35 6.45 3.42 12.77
C GLU A 35 7.48 2.44 13.34
N ALA A 36 7.23 1.13 13.26
CA ALA A 36 8.23 0.12 13.56
C ALA A 36 9.46 0.17 12.62
N VAL A 37 9.30 0.74 11.42
CA VAL A 37 10.35 0.94 10.42
C VAL A 37 11.02 2.31 10.58
N GLN A 38 10.27 3.38 10.84
CA GLN A 38 10.78 4.75 10.97
C GLN A 38 11.49 5.06 12.29
N ASN A 39 11.04 4.52 13.42
CA ASN A 39 11.70 4.74 14.73
C ASN A 39 13.16 4.21 14.76
N LEU A 40 13.56 3.46 13.73
CA LEU A 40 14.88 2.85 13.58
C LEU A 40 15.62 3.33 12.32
N VAL A 41 14.96 4.08 11.43
CA VAL A 41 15.52 4.63 10.19
C VAL A 41 15.23 6.13 10.15
N ALA A 42 16.09 6.90 10.80
CA ALA A 42 16.22 8.30 10.45
C ALA A 42 16.68 8.35 8.97
N SER A 43 15.91 9.01 8.11
CA SER A 43 16.22 9.32 6.70
C SER A 43 15.82 8.30 5.60
N THR A 44 14.51 8.08 5.42
CA THR A 44 13.93 7.66 4.12
C THR A 44 12.66 8.44 3.79
N PRO A 45 12.35 8.66 2.49
CA PRO A 45 11.48 9.73 2.02
C PRO A 45 10.03 9.59 2.50
N THR A 46 9.46 10.74 2.83
CA THR A 46 8.23 11.01 3.59
C THR A 46 6.92 10.57 2.94
N LEU A 47 6.93 9.99 1.74
CA LEU A 47 5.71 9.79 0.95
C LEU A 47 4.75 8.74 1.52
N LEU A 48 5.27 7.68 2.13
CA LEU A 48 4.43 6.66 2.80
C LEU A 48 3.83 7.21 4.09
N GLU A 49 4.61 7.99 4.86
CA GLU A 49 4.14 8.69 6.06
C GLU A 49 3.05 9.71 5.72
N ASP A 50 3.30 10.54 4.71
CA ASP A 50 2.39 11.56 4.21
C ASP A 50 1.08 10.93 3.74
N SER A 51 1.15 9.80 3.01
CA SER A 51 -0.04 9.09 2.54
C SER A 51 -0.89 8.51 3.68
N ALA A 52 -0.26 7.98 4.73
CA ALA A 52 -0.96 7.40 5.85
C ALA A 52 -1.58 8.47 6.77
N PHE A 53 -0.91 9.61 6.94
CA PHE A 53 -1.46 10.76 7.64
C PHE A 53 -2.66 11.38 6.90
N CYS A 54 -2.59 11.47 5.56
CA CYS A 54 -3.74 11.84 4.74
C CYS A 54 -4.91 10.86 4.93
N GLY A 55 -4.64 9.56 4.97
CA GLY A 55 -5.65 8.52 5.23
C GLY A 55 -6.36 8.66 6.58
N ILE A 56 -5.60 8.91 7.66
CA ILE A 56 -6.16 9.21 8.99
C ILE A 56 -7.04 10.46 8.93
N THR A 57 -6.53 11.53 8.35
CA THR A 57 -7.23 12.82 8.29
C THR A 57 -8.55 12.68 7.54
N ALA A 58 -8.54 11.98 6.40
CA ALA A 58 -9.74 11.67 5.63
C ALA A 58 -10.73 10.81 6.43
N GLY A 59 -10.26 9.78 7.14
CA GLY A 59 -11.08 8.91 7.97
C GLY A 59 -11.78 9.65 9.12
N ILE A 60 -11.09 10.58 9.78
CA ILE A 60 -11.67 11.42 10.84
C ILE A 60 -12.76 12.34 10.27
N VAL A 61 -12.49 13.00 9.14
CA VAL A 61 -13.48 13.87 8.48
C VAL A 61 -14.71 13.05 8.09
N ALA A 62 -14.52 11.87 7.50
CA ALA A 62 -15.61 10.98 7.12
C ALA A 62 -16.45 10.53 8.34
N PHE A 63 -15.80 10.20 9.46
CA PHE A 63 -16.47 9.87 10.71
C PHE A 63 -17.34 11.03 11.25
N LEU A 64 -16.80 12.26 11.22
CA LEU A 64 -17.56 13.46 11.63
C LEU A 64 -18.77 13.71 10.72
N THR A 65 -18.61 13.52 9.41
CA THR A 65 -19.74 13.65 8.46
C THR A 65 -20.84 12.63 8.72
N ALA A 66 -20.49 11.40 9.14
CA ALA A 66 -21.46 10.37 9.47
C ALA A 66 -22.24 10.67 10.77
N ILE A 67 -21.58 11.21 11.81
CA ILE A 67 -22.24 11.67 13.03
C ILE A 67 -23.24 12.80 12.72
N TRP A 68 -22.86 13.73 11.86
CA TRP A 68 -23.74 14.83 11.47
C TRP A 68 -24.96 14.32 10.68
N GLY A 69 -24.79 13.30 9.83
CA GLY A 69 -25.90 12.61 9.16
C GLY A 69 -26.88 11.95 10.14
N ALA A 70 -26.37 11.25 11.16
CA ALA A 70 -27.20 10.63 12.19
C ALA A 70 -28.01 11.65 13.02
N CYS A 71 -27.39 12.78 13.36
CA CYS A 71 -28.07 13.90 14.03
C CYS A 71 -29.15 14.57 13.14
N GLY A 72 -28.89 14.68 11.84
CA GLY A 72 -29.85 15.21 10.86
C GLY A 72 -31.13 14.39 10.75
N ILE A 73 -31.02 13.06 10.85
CA ILE A 73 -32.17 12.14 10.86
C ILE A 73 -32.99 12.32 12.16
N ARG A 74 -32.33 12.46 13.32
CA ARG A 74 -33.00 12.62 14.61
C ARG A 74 -33.74 13.95 14.77
N ARG A 75 -33.18 15.05 14.27
CA ARG A 75 -33.75 16.40 14.47
C ARG A 75 -34.99 16.70 13.64
N ASN A 76 -35.40 15.80 12.74
CA ASN A 76 -36.57 15.97 11.86
C ASN A 76 -36.57 17.31 11.06
N ASN A 77 -35.41 17.94 10.93
CA ASN A 77 -35.23 19.25 10.30
C ASN A 77 -34.77 19.05 8.86
N LYS A 78 -35.61 19.46 7.92
CA LYS A 78 -35.37 19.32 6.48
C LYS A 78 -34.08 20.00 6.02
N PHE A 79 -33.69 21.11 6.64
CA PHE A 79 -32.46 21.83 6.29
C PHE A 79 -31.22 21.03 6.65
N ILE A 80 -31.17 20.51 7.89
CA ILE A 80 -30.03 19.70 8.36
C ILE A 80 -29.92 18.41 7.55
N LEU A 81 -31.05 17.75 7.29
CA LEU A 81 -31.08 16.55 6.44
C LEU A 81 -30.57 16.84 5.02
N SER A 82 -31.00 17.96 4.42
CA SER A 82 -30.56 18.36 3.07
C SER A 82 -29.05 18.62 3.01
N VAL A 83 -28.52 19.37 3.98
CA VAL A 83 -27.08 19.68 4.07
C VAL A 83 -26.26 18.39 4.25
N SER A 84 -26.71 17.46 5.09
CA SER A 84 -26.04 16.18 5.28
C SER A 84 -26.04 15.32 4.01
N VAL A 85 -27.15 15.27 3.26
CA VAL A 85 -27.22 14.53 1.99
C VAL A 85 -26.36 15.18 0.91
N ALA A 86 -26.33 16.51 0.83
CA ALA A 86 -25.47 17.23 -0.10
C ALA A 86 -23.97 17.00 0.21
N GLY A 87 -23.60 16.99 1.49
CA GLY A 87 -22.24 16.66 1.91
C GLY A 87 -21.82 15.25 1.51
N LEU A 88 -22.69 14.26 1.72
CA LEU A 88 -22.44 12.86 1.33
C LEU A 88 -22.31 12.70 -0.20
N PHE A 89 -23.09 13.45 -0.97
CA PHE A 89 -22.95 13.46 -2.43
C PHE A 89 -21.61 14.09 -2.87
N MET A 90 -21.20 15.19 -2.23
CA MET A 90 -19.91 15.83 -2.53
C MET A 90 -18.72 14.93 -2.22
N THR A 91 -18.73 14.21 -1.10
CA THR A 91 -17.66 13.25 -0.77
C THR A 91 -17.64 12.08 -1.75
N ALA A 92 -18.80 11.56 -2.17
CA ALA A 92 -18.88 10.54 -3.20
C ALA A 92 -18.31 11.01 -4.55
N CYS A 93 -18.55 12.27 -4.93
CA CYS A 93 -17.92 12.85 -6.13
C CYS A 93 -16.40 12.94 -6.01
N ILE A 94 -15.87 13.34 -4.83
CA ILE A 94 -14.43 13.38 -4.59
C ILE A 94 -13.83 11.98 -4.66
N GLU A 95 -14.44 10.99 -4.02
CA GLU A 95 -13.99 9.59 -4.10
C GLU A 95 -14.00 9.08 -5.54
N PHE A 96 -15.04 9.41 -6.31
CA PHE A 96 -15.09 9.05 -7.73
C PHE A 96 -13.96 9.68 -8.55
N VAL A 97 -13.62 10.95 -8.30
CA VAL A 97 -12.46 11.60 -8.92
C VAL A 97 -11.16 10.91 -8.50
N VAL A 98 -10.99 10.59 -7.22
CA VAL A 98 -9.81 9.88 -6.71
C VAL A 98 -9.69 8.50 -7.35
N LEU A 99 -10.79 7.76 -7.51
CA LEU A 99 -10.79 6.45 -8.19
C LEU A 99 -10.41 6.57 -9.67
N ILE A 100 -10.95 7.55 -10.38
CA ILE A 100 -10.56 7.81 -11.77
C ILE A 100 -9.08 8.18 -11.85
N MET A 101 -8.61 9.06 -10.98
CA MET A 101 -7.21 9.45 -10.95
C MET A 101 -6.31 8.24 -10.65
N ALA A 102 -6.66 7.41 -9.67
CA ALA A 102 -5.93 6.19 -9.36
C ALA A 102 -5.84 5.25 -10.57
N PHE A 103 -6.93 5.10 -11.32
CA PHE A 103 -6.97 4.27 -12.52
C PHE A 103 -6.15 4.85 -13.68
N LEU A 104 -6.32 6.14 -13.99
CA LEU A 104 -5.64 6.79 -15.11
C LEU A 104 -4.14 6.95 -14.89
N PHE A 105 -3.73 7.21 -13.65
CA PHE A 105 -2.35 7.52 -13.31
C PHE A 105 -1.59 6.32 -12.75
N VAL A 106 -2.17 5.12 -12.72
CA VAL A 106 -1.54 3.92 -12.13
C VAL A 106 -0.11 3.71 -12.67
N GLY A 107 0.09 3.81 -13.99
CA GLY A 107 1.42 3.64 -14.59
C GLY A 107 2.41 4.77 -14.32
N GLN A 108 1.93 6.01 -14.07
CA GLN A 108 2.81 7.11 -13.65
C GLN A 108 3.20 6.97 -12.18
N PHE A 109 2.26 6.55 -11.34
CA PHE A 109 2.53 6.20 -9.96
C PHE A 109 3.52 5.04 -9.89
N ASP A 110 3.38 4.00 -10.71
CA ASP A 110 4.29 2.84 -10.71
C ASP A 110 5.75 3.24 -10.95
N GLN A 111 6.03 4.16 -11.87
CA GLN A 111 7.41 4.62 -12.10
C GLN A 111 7.95 5.42 -10.91
N GLN A 112 7.15 6.36 -10.39
CA GLN A 112 7.59 7.21 -9.28
C GLN A 112 7.75 6.38 -7.99
N TYR A 113 6.74 5.57 -7.63
CA TYR A 113 6.80 4.64 -6.50
C TYR A 113 7.91 3.62 -6.69
N GLY A 114 8.09 3.09 -7.89
CA GLY A 114 9.14 2.13 -8.19
C GLY A 114 10.53 2.68 -7.93
N SER A 115 10.79 3.94 -8.30
CA SER A 115 12.08 4.59 -8.00
C SER A 115 12.33 4.70 -6.49
N ILE A 116 11.30 5.03 -5.71
CA ILE A 116 11.38 5.19 -4.25
C ILE A 116 11.52 3.83 -3.55
N ALA A 117 10.77 2.84 -4.01
CA ALA A 117 10.82 1.46 -3.52
C ALA A 117 12.18 0.85 -3.80
N THR A 118 12.70 1.02 -5.02
CA THR A 118 14.05 0.56 -5.42
C THR A 118 15.13 1.27 -4.60
N ALA A 119 15.03 2.59 -4.39
CA ALA A 119 15.98 3.32 -3.54
C ALA A 119 15.95 2.85 -2.08
N SER A 120 14.76 2.54 -1.56
CA SER A 120 14.58 1.99 -0.21
C SER A 120 15.17 0.59 -0.10
N LEU A 121 14.90 -0.28 -1.08
CA LEU A 121 15.46 -1.63 -1.20
C LEU A 121 16.99 -1.59 -1.24
N LYS A 122 17.59 -0.76 -2.10
CA LYS A 122 19.05 -0.65 -2.22
C LYS A 122 19.74 -0.27 -0.90
N ARG A 123 19.09 0.57 -0.07
CA ARG A 123 19.65 1.06 1.20
C ARG A 123 19.39 0.14 2.40
N HIS A 124 18.23 -0.51 2.46
CA HIS A 124 17.74 -1.14 3.69
C HIS A 124 17.67 -2.66 3.62
N TYR A 125 17.71 -3.25 2.43
CA TYR A 125 17.63 -4.71 2.30
C TYR A 125 18.88 -5.37 2.90
N ARG A 126 18.68 -6.28 3.88
CA ARG A 126 19.69 -6.99 4.67
C ARG A 126 20.73 -6.08 5.38
N CYS A 127 20.37 -4.84 5.67
CA CYS A 127 21.20 -3.97 6.51
C CYS A 127 21.17 -4.44 7.99
N THR A 128 22.17 -4.06 8.78
CA THR A 128 22.40 -4.59 10.14
C THR A 128 21.45 -4.01 11.21
N THR A 129 20.54 -3.14 10.83
CA THR A 129 19.59 -2.50 11.76
C THR A 129 18.32 -3.34 11.96
N ALA A 130 17.67 -3.22 13.11
CA ALA A 130 16.44 -3.97 13.39
C ALA A 130 15.29 -3.62 12.41
N ALA A 131 15.21 -2.39 11.89
CA ALA A 131 14.21 -2.04 10.88
C ALA A 131 14.52 -2.63 9.50
N ALA A 132 15.80 -2.78 9.15
CA ALA A 132 16.20 -3.45 7.93
C ALA A 132 15.74 -4.92 7.92
N ALA A 133 15.67 -5.57 9.08
CA ALA A 133 15.09 -6.92 9.19
C ALA A 133 13.59 -6.94 8.80
N THR A 134 12.80 -5.97 9.26
CA THR A 134 11.37 -5.84 8.88
C THR A 134 11.21 -5.57 7.39
N VAL A 135 12.02 -4.67 6.82
CA VAL A 135 12.01 -4.36 5.37
C VAL A 135 12.43 -5.58 4.55
N THR A 136 13.45 -6.31 5.01
CA THR A 136 13.92 -7.55 4.35
C THR A 136 12.84 -8.62 4.35
N SER A 137 12.20 -8.86 5.50
CA SER A 137 11.10 -9.83 5.62
C SER A 137 9.93 -9.46 4.71
N ALA A 138 9.56 -8.18 4.64
CA ALA A 138 8.47 -7.73 3.78
C ALA A 138 8.78 -7.98 2.29
N TRP A 139 10.03 -7.71 1.86
CA TRP A 139 10.45 -8.00 0.49
C TRP A 139 10.51 -9.51 0.21
N ASP A 140 11.04 -10.32 1.13
CA ASP A 140 11.12 -11.76 0.98
C ASP A 140 9.72 -12.40 0.91
N ASP A 141 8.77 -11.94 1.73
CA ASP A 141 7.37 -12.38 1.71
C ASP A 141 6.69 -11.96 0.39
N LEU A 142 6.91 -10.73 -0.09
CA LEU A 142 6.33 -10.25 -1.35
C LEU A 142 6.83 -11.06 -2.55
N GLN A 143 8.13 -11.35 -2.60
CA GLN A 143 8.76 -12.09 -3.70
C GLN A 143 8.32 -13.54 -3.74
N THR A 144 8.24 -14.19 -2.58
CA THR A 144 7.79 -15.57 -2.48
C THR A 144 6.28 -15.72 -2.73
N THR A 145 5.47 -14.77 -2.28
CA THR A 145 4.00 -14.81 -2.43
C THR A 145 3.54 -14.42 -3.84
N ASN A 146 4.15 -13.38 -4.43
CA ASN A 146 3.77 -12.86 -5.75
C ASN A 146 4.66 -13.38 -6.88
N HIS A 147 5.64 -14.23 -6.56
CA HIS A 147 6.55 -14.82 -7.53
C HIS A 147 7.25 -13.76 -8.41
N CYS A 148 7.70 -12.66 -7.79
CA CYS A 148 8.42 -11.56 -8.45
C CYS A 148 9.84 -11.39 -7.88
N CYS A 149 10.69 -10.61 -8.55
CA CYS A 149 12.02 -10.27 -8.04
C CYS A 149 12.34 -8.78 -8.22
N GLY A 150 12.53 -8.08 -7.10
CA GLY A 150 12.64 -6.61 -7.08
C GLY A 150 11.31 -5.91 -7.37
N PHE A 151 11.36 -4.60 -7.62
CA PHE A 151 10.19 -3.84 -8.06
C PHE A 151 10.04 -3.92 -9.59
N PHE A 152 11.13 -3.66 -10.30
CA PHE A 152 11.20 -3.69 -11.76
C PHE A 152 11.90 -4.91 -12.32
N ASN A 153 12.92 -5.45 -11.64
CA ASN A 153 13.60 -6.73 -11.93
C ASN A 153 14.68 -7.03 -10.86
N GLY A 154 15.28 -8.22 -10.91
CA GLY A 154 16.41 -8.59 -10.05
C GLY A 154 17.60 -7.64 -10.12
N THR A 155 17.72 -6.85 -11.21
CA THR A 155 18.72 -5.78 -11.34
C THR A 155 18.57 -4.66 -10.30
N ASP A 156 17.42 -4.54 -9.64
CA ASP A 156 17.18 -3.56 -8.58
C ASP A 156 18.12 -3.76 -7.38
N TYR A 157 18.66 -4.97 -7.21
CA TYR A 157 19.63 -5.32 -6.18
C TYR A 157 21.06 -4.93 -6.54
N VAL A 158 21.37 -4.62 -7.80
CA VAL A 158 22.73 -4.22 -8.21
C VAL A 158 23.11 -2.89 -7.56
N GLU A 159 24.32 -2.81 -7.01
CA GLU A 159 24.82 -1.68 -6.21
C GLU A 159 24.03 -1.43 -4.91
N SER A 160 23.21 -2.39 -4.46
CA SER A 160 22.60 -2.33 -3.14
C SER A 160 23.62 -2.62 -2.04
N PHE A 161 23.30 -2.26 -0.79
CA PHE A 161 24.07 -2.70 0.37
C PHE A 161 24.27 -4.22 0.39
N TYR A 162 23.24 -4.96 0.00
CA TYR A 162 23.27 -6.41 -0.08
C TYR A 162 24.28 -6.94 -1.11
N ASP A 163 24.27 -6.40 -2.33
CA ASP A 163 25.20 -6.76 -3.40
C ASP A 163 26.67 -6.51 -2.97
N LEU A 164 26.93 -5.39 -2.30
CA LEU A 164 28.24 -5.09 -1.72
C LEU A 164 28.63 -6.08 -0.62
N THR A 165 27.72 -6.42 0.30
CA THR A 165 28.02 -7.38 1.38
C THR A 165 28.23 -8.82 0.89
N THR A 166 27.66 -9.18 -0.25
CA THR A 166 27.87 -10.48 -0.90
C THR A 166 29.05 -10.46 -1.87
N SER A 167 29.83 -9.37 -1.92
CA SER A 167 30.98 -9.22 -2.83
C SER A 167 30.61 -9.45 -4.29
N HIS A 168 29.41 -9.04 -4.71
CA HIS A 168 28.87 -9.23 -6.07
C HIS A 168 28.75 -10.69 -6.53
N LEU A 169 28.86 -11.66 -5.60
CA LEU A 169 28.70 -13.09 -5.90
C LEU A 169 27.22 -13.48 -6.01
N GLN A 170 26.31 -12.65 -5.47
CA GLN A 170 24.89 -12.94 -5.42
C GLN A 170 24.10 -11.71 -5.90
N PRO A 171 23.64 -11.71 -7.18
CA PRO A 171 23.02 -10.54 -7.79
C PRO A 171 21.65 -10.19 -7.20
N TRP A 172 20.95 -11.16 -6.58
CA TRP A 172 19.65 -11.00 -5.92
C TRP A 172 19.46 -12.05 -4.80
N PRO A 173 18.53 -11.86 -3.86
CA PRO A 173 18.31 -12.79 -2.77
C PRO A 173 17.66 -14.11 -3.21
N PHE A 174 17.75 -15.13 -2.35
CA PHE A 174 17.18 -16.45 -2.61
C PHE A 174 15.65 -16.47 -2.69
N SER A 175 14.99 -15.47 -2.11
CA SER A 175 13.55 -15.24 -2.24
C SER A 175 13.11 -14.97 -3.69
N CYS A 176 14.05 -14.59 -4.58
CA CYS A 176 13.81 -14.47 -6.01
C CYS A 176 13.91 -15.79 -6.79
N CYS A 177 14.37 -16.88 -6.17
CA CYS A 177 14.56 -18.15 -6.86
C CYS A 177 13.27 -18.98 -6.94
N LEU A 178 13.06 -19.64 -8.08
CA LEU A 178 11.92 -20.55 -8.24
C LEU A 178 11.98 -21.70 -7.24
N THR A 179 10.85 -21.94 -6.58
CA THR A 179 10.64 -23.04 -5.64
C THR A 179 9.75 -24.11 -6.26
N SER A 180 10.04 -25.37 -5.93
CA SER A 180 9.22 -26.54 -6.30
C SER A 180 7.97 -26.63 -5.42
N GLU A 181 7.02 -27.50 -5.76
CA GLU A 181 5.82 -27.79 -4.93
C GLU A 181 6.17 -28.22 -3.48
N SER A 182 7.39 -28.71 -3.27
CA SER A 182 7.95 -29.07 -1.96
C SER A 182 8.55 -27.89 -1.17
N GLY A 183 8.48 -26.66 -1.68
CA GLY A 183 9.05 -25.45 -1.07
C GLY A 183 10.58 -25.35 -1.16
N THR A 184 11.22 -26.21 -1.95
CA THR A 184 12.67 -26.24 -2.15
C THR A 184 13.07 -25.54 -3.44
N ILE A 185 14.18 -24.79 -3.42
CA ILE A 185 14.71 -24.13 -4.62
C ILE A 185 15.06 -25.18 -5.68
N VAL A 186 14.51 -25.03 -6.89
CA VAL A 186 14.64 -26.03 -7.98
C VAL A 186 16.08 -26.13 -8.48
N ASN A 187 16.76 -24.99 -8.62
CA ASN A 187 18.16 -24.94 -9.02
C ASN A 187 18.84 -23.68 -8.50
N MET A 188 19.62 -23.84 -7.42
CA MET A 188 20.30 -22.74 -6.76
C MET A 188 21.43 -22.15 -7.59
N ALA A 189 22.27 -23.00 -8.20
CA ALA A 189 23.44 -22.53 -8.96
C ALA A 189 23.03 -21.73 -10.19
N THR A 190 22.01 -22.20 -10.91
CA THR A 190 21.49 -21.50 -12.09
C THR A 190 20.63 -20.29 -11.71
N CYS A 191 19.97 -20.29 -10.55
CA CYS A 191 19.25 -19.10 -10.09
C CYS A 191 20.18 -17.92 -9.77
N LEU A 192 21.40 -18.17 -9.30
CA LEU A 192 22.35 -17.11 -8.99
C LEU A 192 23.21 -16.67 -10.18
N ASP A 193 23.01 -17.32 -11.33
CA ASP A 193 23.69 -16.98 -12.56
C ASP A 193 23.02 -15.76 -13.21
N SER A 194 23.73 -14.62 -13.22
CA SER A 194 23.23 -13.38 -13.83
C SER A 194 22.97 -13.51 -15.33
N GLU A 195 23.59 -14.48 -16.01
CA GLU A 195 23.38 -14.72 -17.43
C GLU A 195 22.12 -15.58 -17.72
N ASN A 196 21.57 -16.26 -16.71
CA ASN A 196 20.45 -17.19 -16.88
C ASN A 196 19.28 -16.93 -15.92
N THR A 197 18.33 -16.11 -16.37
CA THR A 197 17.10 -15.76 -15.61
C THR A 197 15.99 -16.82 -15.67
N SER A 198 16.25 -18.00 -16.25
CA SER A 198 15.24 -19.05 -16.41
C SER A 198 14.75 -19.65 -15.08
N TYR A 199 15.52 -19.48 -14.00
CA TYR A 199 15.24 -20.01 -12.65
C TYR A 199 14.96 -18.93 -11.61
N THR A 200 14.70 -17.70 -12.07
CA THR A 200 14.25 -16.58 -11.25
C THR A 200 12.77 -16.31 -11.46
N HIS A 201 12.12 -15.81 -10.41
CA HIS A 201 10.77 -15.27 -10.46
C HIS A 201 10.65 -14.21 -11.57
N ALA A 202 9.69 -14.41 -12.49
CA ALA A 202 9.43 -13.47 -13.56
C ALA A 202 8.67 -12.26 -13.02
N ASN A 203 8.91 -11.09 -13.60
CA ASN A 203 8.16 -9.91 -13.22
C ASN A 203 6.79 -9.91 -13.87
N THR A 204 5.83 -10.51 -13.17
CA THR A 204 4.40 -10.40 -13.49
C THR A 204 3.91 -9.00 -13.14
N VAL A 205 4.10 -8.06 -14.07
CA VAL A 205 3.27 -6.86 -14.12
C VAL A 205 2.05 -7.21 -14.96
N THR A 206 0.96 -7.65 -14.29
CA THR A 206 -0.37 -7.78 -14.89
C THR A 206 -1.35 -6.90 -14.15
#